data_AF-A0A3C0I9F7-F1
#
_entry.id   AF-A0A3C0I9F7-F1
#
_cell.length_a   1.000
_cell.length_b   1.000
_cell.length_c   1.000
_cell.angle_alpha   90.00
_cell.angle_beta   90.00
_cell.angle_gamma   90.00
#
_symmetry.space_group_name_H-M   'P 1'
#
loop_
_entity.id
_entity.type
_entity.pdbx_description
1 polymer ?
#
loop_
_entity_poly.entity_id
_entity_poly.type
_entity_poly.pdbx_seq_one_letter_code
_entity_poly.pdbx_strand_id
1 'polypeptide(L)'
;MLNLQLTRKGILFYSTLQVQQKIEQSNDSLLIQKYQTWKAQCATLAQYLQMSLEEKASQQITPAVEAELLANTNFLEKELSLASKDFKLNFAQESMQWQDLQALLAANEALVDIVRIEYTVPNTTQTNQIYATLLLTANQSLPQLITLNTEGTLDTRYYTYYLNKINNQNSDDYSYGQFWSKIQAKLPPSISQ
;
A
#
# COMPACT_ATOMS: atom_id res chain seq x y z
N MET A 1 0.46 -18.10 2.57
CA MET A 1 0.35 -16.67 2.95
C MET A 1 0.21 -15.76 1.73
N LEU A 2 1.10 -15.83 0.73
CA LEU A 2 1.03 -14.98 -0.48
C LEU A 2 -0.29 -15.14 -1.26
N ASN A 3 -0.76 -16.36 -1.53
CA ASN A 3 -2.07 -16.56 -2.19
C ASN A 3 -3.23 -15.85 -1.49
N LEU A 4 -3.25 -15.86 -0.15
CA LEU A 4 -4.29 -15.16 0.61
C LEU A 4 -4.20 -13.64 0.41
N GLN A 5 -2.99 -13.09 0.35
CA GLN A 5 -2.78 -11.67 0.06
C GLN A 5 -3.20 -11.33 -1.38
N LEU A 6 -2.83 -12.16 -2.35
CA LEU A 6 -3.24 -12.00 -3.75
C LEU A 6 -4.76 -12.01 -3.90
N THR A 7 -5.44 -13.01 -3.32
CA THR A 7 -6.90 -13.09 -3.34
C THR A 7 -7.53 -11.87 -2.67
N ARG A 8 -7.08 -11.49 -1.47
CA ARG A 8 -7.65 -10.35 -0.74
C ARG A 8 -7.47 -9.04 -1.51
N LYS A 9 -6.25 -8.77 -2.01
CA LYS A 9 -5.94 -7.56 -2.77
C LYS A 9 -6.64 -7.55 -4.12
N GLY A 10 -6.75 -8.70 -4.78
CA GLY A 10 -7.52 -8.86 -6.02
C GLY A 10 -9.01 -8.57 -5.82
N ILE A 11 -9.63 -9.10 -4.76
CA ILE A 11 -11.02 -8.81 -4.41
C ILE A 11 -11.21 -7.31 -4.14
N LEU A 12 -10.32 -6.69 -3.35
CA LEU A 12 -10.38 -5.27 -3.05
C LEU A 12 -10.27 -4.42 -4.33
N PHE A 13 -9.26 -4.69 -5.16
CA PHE A 13 -9.03 -3.98 -6.42
C PHE A 13 -10.23 -4.13 -7.38
N TYR A 14 -10.72 -5.36 -7.56
CA TYR A 14 -11.88 -5.61 -8.40
C TYR A 14 -13.14 -4.92 -7.89
N SER A 15 -13.36 -4.95 -6.57
CA SER A 15 -14.48 -4.23 -5.94
C SER A 15 -14.39 -2.74 -6.25
N THR A 16 -13.20 -2.13 -6.15
CA THR A 16 -12.97 -0.73 -6.51
C THR A 16 -13.27 -0.48 -7.98
N LEU A 17 -12.77 -1.31 -8.91
CA LEU A 17 -13.03 -1.15 -10.34
C LEU A 17 -14.54 -1.22 -10.68
N GLN A 18 -15.26 -2.16 -10.07
CA GLN A 18 -16.70 -2.30 -10.27
C GLN A 18 -17.48 -1.11 -9.71
N VAL A 19 -17.05 -0.56 -8.56
CA VAL A 19 -17.59 0.69 -8.01
C VAL A 19 -17.42 1.81 -9.03
N GLN A 20 -16.23 1.97 -9.60
CA GLN A 20 -15.95 3.03 -10.59
C GLN A 20 -16.89 2.92 -11.80
N GLN A 21 -16.95 1.74 -12.42
CA GLN A 21 -17.80 1.50 -13.60
C GLN A 21 -19.27 1.78 -13.34
N LYS A 22 -19.80 1.37 -12.18
CA LYS A 22 -21.20 1.61 -11.84
C LYS A 22 -21.48 3.05 -11.46
N ILE A 23 -20.57 3.75 -10.80
CA ILE A 23 -20.76 5.18 -10.51
C ILE A 23 -20.86 5.95 -11.83
N GLU A 24 -20.00 5.63 -12.80
CA GLU A 24 -20.02 6.23 -14.14
C GLU A 24 -21.30 5.92 -14.92
N GLN A 25 -21.93 4.78 -14.66
CA GLN A 25 -23.19 4.36 -15.29
C GLN A 25 -24.44 4.75 -14.46
N SER A 26 -24.26 5.23 -13.22
CA SER A 26 -25.37 5.56 -12.33
C SER A 26 -25.94 6.94 -12.65
N ASN A 27 -27.23 7.14 -12.40
CA ASN A 27 -27.85 8.46 -12.42
C ASN A 27 -27.82 9.16 -11.05
N ASP A 28 -27.03 8.63 -10.10
CA ASP A 28 -26.92 9.18 -8.75
C ASP A 28 -25.86 10.29 -8.71
N SER A 29 -26.34 11.52 -8.86
CA SER A 29 -25.52 12.72 -8.87
C SER A 29 -24.67 12.88 -7.60
N LEU A 30 -25.18 12.45 -6.44
CA LEU A 30 -24.47 12.57 -5.17
C LEU A 30 -23.32 11.57 -5.09
N LEU A 31 -23.56 10.33 -5.53
CA LEU A 31 -22.54 9.29 -5.57
C LEU A 31 -21.41 9.63 -6.57
N ILE A 32 -21.77 10.17 -7.74
CA ILE A 32 -20.82 10.68 -8.73
C ILE A 32 -19.99 11.80 -8.12
N GLN A 33 -20.62 12.76 -7.43
CA GLN A 33 -19.91 13.87 -6.80
C GLN A 33 -18.91 13.36 -5.73
N LYS A 34 -19.33 12.43 -4.86
CA LYS A 34 -18.44 11.81 -3.87
C LYS A 34 -17.23 11.13 -4.51
N TYR A 35 -17.42 10.41 -5.61
CA TYR A 35 -16.33 9.77 -6.36
C TYR A 35 -15.37 10.77 -7.01
N GLN A 36 -15.89 11.83 -7.62
CA GLN A 36 -15.05 12.89 -8.19
C GLN A 36 -14.23 13.60 -7.11
N THR A 37 -14.84 13.87 -5.95
CA THR A 37 -14.13 14.41 -4.78
C THR A 37 -13.03 13.48 -4.31
N TRP A 38 -13.31 12.17 -4.18
CA TRP A 38 -12.29 11.18 -3.81
C TRP A 38 -11.12 11.16 -4.80
N LYS A 39 -11.39 11.14 -6.12
CA LYS A 39 -10.34 11.20 -7.14
C LYS A 39 -9.49 12.47 -7.04
N ALA A 40 -10.13 13.62 -6.83
CA ALA A 40 -9.44 14.88 -6.66
C ALA A 40 -8.54 14.86 -5.41
N GLN A 41 -9.03 14.32 -4.29
CA GLN A 41 -8.24 14.18 -3.07
C GLN A 41 -7.05 13.23 -3.23
N CYS A 42 -7.21 12.10 -3.93
CA CYS A 42 -6.08 11.21 -4.27
C CYS A 42 -5.01 11.93 -5.09
N ALA A 43 -5.41 12.73 -6.09
CA ALA A 43 -4.48 13.50 -6.90
C ALA A 43 -3.74 14.57 -6.07
N THR A 44 -4.47 15.31 -5.22
CA THR A 44 -3.87 16.29 -4.31
C THR A 44 -2.91 15.63 -3.33
N LEU A 45 -3.26 14.47 -2.76
CA LEU A 45 -2.40 13.75 -1.84
C LEU A 45 -1.11 13.28 -2.54
N ALA A 46 -1.21 12.75 -3.76
CA ALA A 46 -0.04 12.38 -4.56
C ALA A 46 0.87 13.58 -4.84
N GLN A 47 0.27 14.75 -5.14
CA GLN A 47 1.01 15.99 -5.32
C GLN A 47 1.72 16.41 -4.02
N TYR A 48 1.04 16.36 -2.88
CA TYR A 48 1.64 16.68 -1.59
C TYR A 48 2.80 15.75 -1.26
N LEU A 49 2.68 14.45 -1.54
CA LEU A 49 3.77 13.50 -1.32
C LEU A 49 5.01 13.75 -2.20
N GLN A 50 4.87 14.50 -3.30
CA GLN A 50 5.97 14.84 -4.21
C GLN A 50 6.58 16.22 -3.94
N MET A 51 5.89 17.10 -3.19
CA MET A 51 6.38 18.44 -2.87
C MET A 51 7.51 18.40 -1.84
N SER A 52 8.51 19.27 -2.03
CA SER A 52 9.53 19.56 -1.03
C SER A 52 8.94 20.22 0.22
N LEU A 53 9.67 20.19 1.34
CA LEU A 53 9.23 20.84 2.59
C LEU A 53 9.07 22.36 2.44
N GLU A 54 9.89 22.98 1.60
CA GLU A 54 9.89 24.42 1.32
C GLU A 54 8.64 24.82 0.52
N GLU A 55 8.28 24.03 -0.50
CA GLU A 55 7.04 24.21 -1.27
C GLU A 55 5.82 24.02 -0.37
N LYS A 56 5.81 22.97 0.45
CA LYS A 56 4.73 22.73 1.43
C LYS A 56 4.57 23.90 2.40
N ALA A 57 5.68 24.43 2.93
CA ALA A 57 5.66 25.58 3.84
C ALA A 57 5.13 26.84 3.15
N SER A 58 5.51 27.09 1.89
CA SER A 58 5.03 28.25 1.12
C SER A 58 3.51 28.19 0.86
N GLN A 59 2.94 26.99 0.78
CA GLN A 59 1.51 26.74 0.57
C GLN A 59 0.76 26.45 1.88
N GLN A 60 1.41 26.61 3.05
CA GLN A 60 0.83 26.33 4.37
C GLN A 60 0.35 24.86 4.55
N ILE A 61 0.91 23.93 3.78
CA ILE A 61 0.63 22.49 3.87
C ILE A 61 1.45 21.92 5.04
N THR A 62 0.80 21.76 6.19
CA THR A 62 1.41 21.15 7.37
C THR A 62 1.20 19.63 7.39
N PRO A 63 2.00 18.86 8.15
CA PRO A 63 1.74 17.43 8.34
C PRO A 63 0.34 17.12 8.86
N ALA A 64 -0.27 18.04 9.63
CA ALA A 64 -1.65 17.91 10.10
C ALA A 64 -2.66 18.01 8.96
N VAL A 65 -2.46 18.95 8.03
CA VAL A 65 -3.31 19.11 6.83
C VAL A 65 -3.21 17.87 5.92
N GLU A 66 -2.00 17.35 5.74
CA GLU A 66 -1.78 16.12 4.97
C GLU A 66 -2.46 14.90 5.63
N ALA A 67 -2.34 14.77 6.95
CA ALA A 67 -3.00 13.71 7.71
C ALA A 67 -4.53 13.80 7.66
N GLU A 68 -5.08 15.01 7.72
CA GLU A 68 -6.52 15.26 7.57
C GLU A 68 -7.00 14.90 6.16
N LEU A 69 -6.29 15.32 5.12
CA LEU A 69 -6.60 14.96 3.73
C LEU A 69 -6.59 13.44 3.53
N LEU A 70 -5.59 12.75 4.08
CA LEU A 70 -5.51 11.29 4.04
C LEU A 70 -6.70 10.63 4.76
N ALA A 71 -7.04 11.11 5.96
CA ALA A 71 -8.18 10.58 6.73
C ALA A 71 -9.51 10.76 5.98
N ASN A 72 -9.72 11.92 5.39
CA ASN A 72 -10.91 12.22 4.58
C ASN A 72 -10.98 11.35 3.31
N THR A 73 -9.85 11.15 2.64
CA THR A 73 -9.74 10.29 1.46
C THR A 73 -10.12 8.84 1.80
N ASN A 74 -9.59 8.32 2.90
CA ASN A 74 -9.90 6.97 3.39
C ASN A 74 -11.37 6.83 3.82
N PHE A 75 -11.94 7.88 4.40
CA PHE A 75 -13.37 7.90 4.76
C PHE A 75 -14.25 7.82 3.51
N LEU A 76 -13.98 8.63 2.49
CA LEU A 76 -14.72 8.58 1.21
C LEU A 76 -14.55 7.23 0.52
N GLU A 77 -13.35 6.66 0.48
CA GLU A 77 -13.11 5.31 -0.07
C GLU A 77 -13.99 4.27 0.64
N LYS A 78 -14.06 4.34 1.97
CA LYS A 78 -14.92 3.45 2.76
C LYS A 78 -16.39 3.66 2.42
N GLU A 79 -16.87 4.90 2.36
CA GLU A 79 -18.28 5.17 1.99
C GLU A 79 -18.62 4.63 0.60
N LEU A 80 -17.77 4.88 -0.40
CA LEU A 80 -17.93 4.39 -1.76
C LEU A 80 -17.97 2.85 -1.80
N SER A 81 -17.09 2.19 -1.02
CA SER A 81 -17.06 0.73 -0.88
C SER A 81 -18.27 0.15 -0.13
N LEU A 82 -18.88 0.92 0.77
CA LEU A 82 -20.08 0.51 1.51
C LEU A 82 -21.35 0.66 0.67
N ALA A 83 -21.43 1.72 -0.15
CA ALA A 83 -22.50 1.91 -1.12
C ALA A 83 -22.55 0.77 -2.15
N SER A 84 -21.44 0.07 -2.35
CA SER A 84 -21.33 -1.11 -3.20
C SER A 84 -21.43 -2.45 -2.46
N LYS A 85 -22.08 -2.51 -1.29
CA LYS A 85 -22.19 -3.77 -0.52
C LYS A 85 -22.97 -4.90 -1.21
N ASP A 86 -23.85 -4.57 -2.15
CA ASP A 86 -24.59 -5.55 -2.97
C ASP A 86 -23.69 -6.31 -3.98
N PHE A 87 -22.39 -6.01 -4.03
CA PHE A 87 -21.51 -6.40 -5.15
C PHE A 87 -20.56 -7.57 -4.84
N LYS A 88 -20.73 -8.23 -3.68
CA LYS A 88 -19.88 -9.36 -3.28
C LYS A 88 -20.07 -10.65 -4.09
N LEU A 89 -20.94 -10.70 -5.10
CA LEU A 89 -21.44 -11.97 -5.62
C LEU A 89 -20.86 -12.50 -6.94
N ASN A 90 -19.99 -11.76 -7.65
CA ASN A 90 -19.47 -12.23 -8.95
C ASN A 90 -17.94 -12.22 -9.09
N PHE A 91 -17.16 -12.26 -8.00
CA PHE A 91 -15.75 -12.68 -8.13
C PHE A 91 -15.69 -14.20 -8.33
N ALA A 92 -16.29 -14.67 -9.42
CA ALA A 92 -16.17 -16.04 -9.86
C ALA A 92 -14.81 -16.19 -10.56
N GLN A 93 -13.84 -16.66 -9.78
CA GLN A 93 -13.06 -17.85 -10.14
C GLN A 93 -12.10 -17.72 -11.33
N GLU A 94 -10.94 -17.12 -11.06
CA GLU A 94 -9.67 -17.86 -11.16
C GLU A 94 -8.86 -17.53 -9.90
N SER A 95 -8.60 -18.53 -9.05
CA SER A 95 -7.73 -18.35 -7.90
C SER A 95 -6.30 -18.25 -8.39
N MET A 96 -5.88 -17.06 -8.83
CA MET A 96 -4.50 -16.79 -9.20
C MET A 96 -3.59 -17.24 -8.05
N GLN A 97 -2.71 -18.19 -8.35
CA GLN A 97 -1.71 -18.67 -7.42
C GLN A 97 -0.43 -17.86 -7.58
N TRP A 98 0.41 -17.84 -6.56
CA TRP A 98 1.69 -17.16 -6.62
C TRP A 98 2.59 -17.70 -7.74
N GLN A 99 2.42 -18.96 -8.14
CA GLN A 99 3.11 -19.56 -9.28
C GLN A 99 2.74 -18.90 -10.61
N ASP A 100 1.48 -18.48 -10.77
CA ASP A 100 1.04 -17.78 -11.98
C ASP A 100 1.73 -16.41 -12.08
N LEU A 101 1.90 -15.72 -10.94
CA LEU A 101 2.69 -14.49 -10.90
C LEU A 101 4.17 -14.72 -11.11
N GLN A 102 4.72 -15.80 -10.56
CA GLN A 102 6.12 -16.17 -10.77
C GLN A 102 6.45 -16.38 -12.24
N ALA A 103 5.56 -17.04 -12.98
CA ALA A 103 5.73 -17.31 -14.40
C ALA A 103 5.75 -16.02 -15.26
N LEU A 104 5.22 -14.91 -14.74
CA LEU A 104 5.22 -13.60 -15.41
C LEU A 104 6.48 -12.77 -15.10
N LEU A 105 7.22 -13.10 -14.04
CA LEU A 105 8.42 -12.34 -13.65
C LEU A 105 9.59 -12.63 -14.59
N ALA A 106 10.21 -11.58 -15.10
CA ALA A 106 11.49 -11.70 -15.79
C ALA A 106 12.64 -12.03 -14.80
N ALA A 107 13.77 -12.50 -15.32
CA ALA A 107 14.93 -12.88 -14.50
C ALA A 107 15.56 -11.69 -13.71
N ASN A 108 15.26 -10.47 -14.13
CA ASN A 108 15.67 -9.21 -13.50
C ASN A 108 14.53 -8.55 -12.69
N GLU A 109 13.43 -9.26 -12.42
CA GLU A 109 12.29 -8.73 -11.69
C GLU A 109 12.03 -9.48 -10.38
N ALA A 110 11.52 -8.74 -9.39
CA ALA A 110 11.07 -9.28 -8.12
C ALA A 110 9.73 -8.68 -7.73
N LEU A 111 8.83 -9.53 -7.25
CA LEU A 111 7.61 -9.10 -6.57
C LEU A 111 7.93 -8.94 -5.07
N VAL A 112 7.59 -7.76 -4.54
CA VAL A 112 7.77 -7.40 -3.15
C VAL A 112 6.39 -7.00 -2.59
N ASP A 113 5.81 -7.84 -1.75
CA ASP A 113 4.54 -7.53 -1.08
C ASP A 113 4.75 -7.25 0.41
N ILE A 114 4.53 -6.02 0.85
CA ILE A 114 4.66 -5.61 2.25
C ILE A 114 3.31 -5.77 2.95
N VAL A 115 3.34 -6.44 4.10
CA VAL A 115 2.17 -6.72 4.93
C VAL A 115 2.38 -6.24 6.36
N ARG A 116 1.38 -5.55 6.90
CA ARG A 116 1.27 -5.25 8.34
C ARG A 116 0.51 -6.38 9.02
N ILE A 117 1.08 -6.92 10.09
CA ILE A 117 0.49 -7.98 10.88
C ILE A 117 0.31 -7.45 12.30
N GLU A 118 -0.94 -7.40 12.75
CA GLU A 118 -1.30 -7.05 14.12
C GLU A 118 -1.48 -8.33 14.93
N TYR A 119 -1.01 -8.33 16.17
CA TYR A 119 -1.18 -9.44 17.09
C TYR A 119 -1.31 -8.94 18.53
N THR A 120 -2.15 -9.61 19.32
CA THR A 120 -2.29 -9.33 20.74
C THR A 120 -1.27 -10.16 21.52
N VAL A 121 -0.52 -9.51 22.42
CA VAL A 121 0.44 -10.22 23.26
C VAL A 121 -0.33 -11.14 24.23
N PRO A 122 -0.01 -12.45 24.30
CA PRO A 122 -0.72 -13.38 25.17
C PRO A 122 -0.82 -12.88 26.61
N ASN A 123 -2.00 -13.03 27.21
CA ASN A 123 -2.30 -12.58 28.57
C ASN A 123 -2.23 -11.06 28.79
N THR A 124 -2.32 -10.26 27.73
CA THR A 124 -2.41 -8.80 27.83
C THR A 124 -3.50 -8.27 26.89
N THR A 125 -3.89 -7.01 27.08
CA THR A 125 -4.71 -6.26 26.11
C THR A 125 -3.84 -5.50 25.11
N GLN A 126 -2.51 -5.63 25.19
CA GLN A 126 -1.58 -4.91 24.34
C GLN A 126 -1.60 -5.50 22.93
N THR A 127 -1.91 -4.66 21.94
CA THR A 127 -1.80 -5.00 20.52
C THR A 127 -0.48 -4.47 19.99
N ASN A 128 0.32 -5.36 19.44
CA ASN A 128 1.57 -5.04 18.76
C ASN A 128 1.40 -5.23 17.25
N GLN A 129 2.33 -4.67 16.50
CA GLN A 129 2.37 -4.79 15.06
C GLN A 129 3.78 -5.10 14.58
N ILE A 130 3.86 -5.94 13.55
CA ILE A 130 5.09 -6.20 12.78
C ILE A 130 4.82 -5.95 11.31
N TYR A 131 5.88 -5.57 10.61
CA TYR A 131 5.87 -5.49 9.16
C TYR A 131 6.74 -6.60 8.60
N ALA A 132 6.21 -7.30 7.61
CA ALA A 132 6.93 -8.33 6.88
C ALA A 132 6.74 -8.15 5.37
N THR A 133 7.66 -8.71 4.61
CA THR A 133 7.65 -8.70 3.16
C THR A 133 7.57 -10.12 2.67
N LEU A 134 6.71 -10.37 1.68
CA LEU A 134 6.72 -11.57 0.86
C LEU A 134 7.49 -11.23 -0.41
N LEU A 135 8.68 -11.81 -0.56
CA LEU A 135 9.55 -11.67 -1.71
C LEU A 135 9.39 -12.88 -2.64
N LEU A 136 9.23 -12.63 -3.94
CA LEU A 136 9.16 -13.65 -4.97
C LEU A 136 9.99 -13.21 -6.19
N THR A 137 10.76 -14.13 -6.74
CA THR A 137 11.53 -13.96 -7.99
C THR A 137 11.26 -15.14 -8.93
N ALA A 138 11.59 -15.00 -10.21
CA ALA A 138 11.33 -16.03 -11.23
C ALA A 138 11.93 -17.41 -10.88
N ASN A 139 13.06 -17.45 -10.16
CA ASN A 139 13.83 -18.68 -9.93
C ASN A 139 13.72 -19.25 -8.50
N GLN A 140 12.83 -18.75 -7.66
CA GLN A 140 12.65 -19.23 -6.28
C GLN A 140 11.65 -20.39 -6.20
N SER A 141 11.93 -21.42 -5.39
CA SER A 141 10.98 -22.53 -5.22
C SER A 141 9.72 -22.15 -4.43
N LEU A 142 9.83 -21.13 -3.55
CA LEU A 142 8.77 -20.66 -2.65
C LEU A 142 8.96 -19.16 -2.37
N PRO A 143 7.88 -18.39 -2.16
CA PRO A 143 7.96 -17.01 -1.67
C PRO A 143 8.66 -16.94 -0.30
N GLN A 144 9.55 -15.97 -0.13
CA GLN A 144 10.30 -15.76 1.10
C GLN A 144 9.63 -14.71 1.99
N LEU A 145 9.42 -15.02 3.26
CA LEU A 145 8.95 -14.07 4.26
C LEU A 145 10.15 -13.38 4.94
N ILE A 146 10.21 -12.05 4.89
CA ILE A 146 11.28 -11.24 5.46
C ILE A 146 10.67 -10.25 6.45
N THR A 147 11.01 -10.35 7.74
CA THR A 147 10.53 -9.40 8.75
C THR A 147 11.34 -8.11 8.69
N LEU A 148 10.67 -6.98 8.40
CA LEU A 148 11.30 -5.67 8.27
C LEU A 148 11.63 -5.06 9.63
N ASN A 149 10.67 -5.06 10.56
CA ASN A 149 10.86 -4.53 11.91
C ASN A 149 9.91 -5.22 12.90
N THR A 150 10.45 -5.57 14.07
CA THR A 150 9.72 -6.20 15.19
C THR A 150 9.24 -5.20 16.24
N GLU A 151 9.75 -3.96 16.22
CA GLU A 151 9.47 -2.94 17.24
C GLU A 151 8.31 -2.00 16.86
N GLY A 152 7.60 -2.26 15.75
CA GLY A 152 6.42 -1.48 15.37
C GLY A 152 6.69 0.01 15.09
N THR A 153 7.92 0.38 14.74
CA THR A 153 8.34 1.78 14.55
C THR A 153 8.42 2.22 13.08
N LEU A 154 8.14 1.32 12.13
CA LEU A 154 8.23 1.61 10.69
C LEU A 154 7.30 2.75 10.25
N ASP A 155 6.08 2.77 10.79
CA ASP A 155 5.03 3.76 10.53
C ASP A 155 5.08 4.99 11.43
N THR A 156 6.11 5.13 12.25
CA THR A 156 6.32 6.31 13.12
C THR A 156 7.50 7.14 12.61
N ARG A 157 8.57 7.25 13.41
CA ARG A 157 9.74 8.09 13.10
C ARG A 157 10.42 7.72 11.78
N TYR A 158 10.44 6.43 11.43
CA TYR A 158 11.10 5.98 10.21
C TYR A 158 10.33 6.38 8.95
N TYR A 159 9.00 6.34 9.00
CA TYR A 159 8.16 6.84 7.91
C TYR A 159 8.35 8.35 7.70
N THR A 160 8.29 9.15 8.78
CA THR A 160 8.51 10.60 8.68
C THR A 160 9.90 10.93 8.12
N TYR A 161 10.94 10.24 8.59
CA TYR A 161 12.30 10.46 8.11
C TYR A 161 12.45 10.05 6.63
N TYR A 162 11.88 8.91 6.24
CA TYR A 162 11.89 8.44 4.84
C TYR A 162 11.22 9.44 3.89
N LEU A 163 10.03 9.95 4.24
CA LEU A 163 9.36 10.99 3.45
C LEU A 163 10.21 12.26 3.35
N ASN A 164 10.80 12.71 4.45
CA ASN A 164 11.67 13.89 4.43
C ASN A 164 12.87 13.68 3.51
N LYS A 165 13.42 12.47 3.43
CA LYS A 165 14.55 12.17 2.55
C LYS A 165 14.16 12.13 1.08
N ILE A 166 13.00 11.55 0.75
CA ILE A 166 12.43 11.60 -0.60
C ILE A 166 12.24 13.06 -1.03
N ASN A 167 11.58 13.87 -0.19
CA ASN A 167 11.26 15.27 -0.50
C ASN A 167 12.51 16.13 -0.71
N ASN A 168 13.60 15.83 0.01
CA ASN A 168 14.85 16.57 -0.08
C ASN A 168 15.86 15.96 -1.07
N GLN A 169 15.52 14.85 -1.75
CA GLN A 169 16.38 14.12 -2.70
C GLN A 169 17.79 13.82 -2.15
N ASN A 170 17.89 13.59 -0.85
CA ASN A 170 19.16 13.33 -0.17
C ASN A 170 19.41 11.82 -0.05
N SER A 171 20.68 11.42 0.08
CA SER A 171 20.99 10.03 0.43
C SER A 171 20.35 9.65 1.76
N ASP A 172 19.82 8.43 1.80
CA ASP A 172 19.06 7.89 2.92
C ASP A 172 19.53 6.50 3.31
N ASP A 173 20.65 6.44 4.03
CA ASP A 173 21.17 5.17 4.54
C ASP A 173 20.33 4.65 5.73
N TYR A 174 19.65 5.54 6.44
CA TYR A 174 18.99 5.22 7.71
C TYR A 174 17.62 4.57 7.49
N SER A 175 16.75 5.14 6.65
CA SER A 175 15.50 4.47 6.27
C SER A 175 15.79 3.27 5.38
N TYR A 176 16.78 3.35 4.49
CA TYR A 176 17.18 2.21 3.69
C TYR A 176 17.48 1.00 4.58
N GLY A 177 18.22 1.21 5.69
CA GLY A 177 18.45 0.19 6.71
C GLY A 177 17.17 -0.46 7.25
N GLN A 178 16.09 0.31 7.46
CA GLN A 178 14.84 -0.18 8.04
C GLN A 178 13.87 -0.80 7.04
N PHE A 179 13.75 -0.22 5.84
CA PHE A 179 12.73 -0.60 4.86
C PHE A 179 13.25 -1.56 3.80
N TRP A 180 14.48 -1.37 3.30
CA TRP A 180 14.93 -1.97 2.03
C TRP A 180 16.13 -2.89 2.16
N SER A 181 17.06 -2.63 3.08
CA SER A 181 18.32 -3.36 3.20
C SER A 181 18.14 -4.88 3.34
N LYS A 182 17.17 -5.30 4.14
CA LYS A 182 16.81 -6.71 4.37
C LYS A 182 16.22 -7.38 3.14
N ILE A 183 15.51 -6.62 2.31
CA ILE A 183 14.94 -7.09 1.04
C ILE A 183 16.07 -7.22 0.02
N GLN A 184 16.89 -6.16 -0.14
CA GLN A 184 18.01 -6.15 -1.08
C GLN A 184 19.01 -7.28 -0.80
N ALA A 185 19.32 -7.56 0.46
CA ALA A 185 20.19 -8.67 0.85
C ALA A 185 19.65 -10.07 0.44
N LYS A 186 18.38 -10.17 0.04
CA LYS A 186 17.72 -11.41 -0.41
C LYS A 186 17.45 -11.41 -1.92
N LEU A 187 17.72 -10.31 -2.61
CA LEU A 187 17.63 -10.25 -4.07
C LEU A 187 18.84 -10.92 -4.72
N PRO A 188 18.65 -11.64 -5.83
CA PRO A 188 19.77 -12.15 -6.62
C PRO A 188 20.56 -11.01 -7.26
N PRO A 189 21.85 -11.22 -7.59
CA PRO A 189 22.71 -10.19 -8.22
C PRO A 189 22.19 -9.66 -9.56
N SER A 190 21.31 -10.39 -10.25
CA SER A 190 20.66 -9.95 -11.48
C SER A 190 19.64 -8.83 -11.28
N ILE A 191 19.20 -8.60 -10.03
CA ILE A 191 18.18 -7.62 -9.66
C ILE A 191 18.77 -6.50 -8.80
N SER A 192 19.80 -6.78 -8.01
CA SER A 192 20.33 -5.86 -6.99
C SER A 192 21.33 -4.81 -7.51
N GLN A 193 21.33 -4.50 -8.81
CA GLN A 193 22.27 -3.53 -9.43
C GLN A 193 21.76 -2.10 -9.37
#